data_AF-A0A843EHZ8-F1
#
_entry.id   AF-A0A843EHZ8-F1
#
_cell.length_a   1.000
_cell.length_b   1.000
_cell.length_c   1.000
_cell.angle_alpha   90.00
_cell.angle_beta   90.00
_cell.angle_gamma   90.00
#
_symmetry.space_group_name_H-M   'P 1'
#
loop_
_entity.id
_entity.type
_entity.pdbx_description
1 polymer ?
#
loop_
_entity_poly.entity_id
_entity_poly.type
_entity_poly.pdbx_seq_one_letter_code
_entity_poly.pdbx_strand_id
1 'polypeptide(L)'
;MRWEERIERVGRVLSENDVGSTIPHIDRANNYNEIVEWYLKGLDILGYELNLASDRENSQLNFHEVEYLSELQHENMFDILSKKGWAYSDTFDAERLESPYLRHWNELPYSMKERHRNMVRSFTPTVELAGYEINRSKSAIGEETFNSQDRYKWFDEPDAPIIVSMTGHWDANPDYHDHIESEIRKVLSNLRDSCPHTRIVFLTALDEGMDMLATRIALEEGAFIAPVFPMDFFTYMGERPNRDISEVDRILAHDRCFDPYVLGLDKNDPEAYRFLAIELIVHSHLLISVWDGKDGKFNGGAFDTTDMALHGIRPDLKKRFSIRFTTNCESERVSYFDMPDDCPVYWIECNRERSSGIKKSGISGFLLPDSVSGYEGEMDNIFEMFIYGGSKHRASSE
;
A
#
# COMPACT_ATOMS: atom_id res chain seq x y z
N MET A 1 -14.93 4.36 -39.41
CA MET A 1 -14.27 3.13 -38.97
C MET A 1 -15.29 2.27 -38.25
N ARG A 2 -15.48 1.03 -38.69
CA ARG A 2 -16.44 0.09 -38.07
C ARG A 2 -15.94 -0.31 -36.68
N TRP A 3 -16.85 -0.72 -35.80
CA TRP A 3 -16.53 -1.17 -34.43
C TRP A 3 -15.48 -2.29 -34.42
N GLU A 4 -15.62 -3.25 -35.33
CA GLU A 4 -14.71 -4.40 -35.52
C GLU A 4 -13.28 -3.94 -35.83
N GLU A 5 -13.10 -2.95 -36.72
CA GLU A 5 -11.79 -2.41 -37.09
C GLU A 5 -11.08 -1.74 -35.90
N ARG A 6 -11.85 -1.15 -34.97
CA ARG A 6 -11.30 -0.54 -33.75
C ARG A 6 -10.79 -1.62 -32.79
N ILE A 7 -11.58 -2.68 -32.60
CA ILE A 7 -11.21 -3.83 -31.76
C ILE A 7 -9.94 -4.48 -32.29
N GLU A 8 -9.87 -4.78 -33.58
CA GLU A 8 -8.70 -5.41 -34.19
C GLU A 8 -7.43 -4.56 -34.05
N ARG A 9 -7.57 -3.24 -34.18
CA ARG A 9 -6.42 -2.33 -34.05
C ARG A 9 -5.90 -2.27 -32.62
N VAL A 10 -6.78 -2.12 -31.63
CA VAL A 10 -6.40 -2.11 -30.21
C VAL A 10 -5.87 -3.48 -29.79
N GLY A 11 -6.52 -4.57 -30.22
CA GLY A 11 -6.10 -5.95 -29.94
C GLY A 11 -4.71 -6.27 -30.49
N ARG A 12 -4.38 -5.77 -31.69
CA ARG A 12 -3.03 -5.87 -32.24
C ARG A 12 -1.99 -5.17 -31.36
N VAL A 13 -2.25 -3.91 -30.99
CA VAL A 13 -1.34 -3.14 -30.12
C VAL A 13 -1.17 -3.81 -28.76
N LEU A 14 -2.26 -4.33 -28.18
CA LEU A 14 -2.22 -5.09 -26.92
C LEU A 14 -1.32 -6.34 -27.04
N SER A 15 -1.42 -7.06 -28.16
CA SER A 15 -0.61 -8.26 -28.43
C SER A 15 0.87 -7.96 -28.72
N GLU A 16 1.16 -6.83 -29.38
CA GLU A 16 2.52 -6.45 -29.81
C GLU A 16 3.35 -5.82 -28.69
N ASN A 17 2.72 -5.13 -27.74
CA ASN A 17 3.43 -4.41 -26.67
C ASN A 17 3.72 -5.26 -25.43
N ASP A 18 3.49 -6.58 -25.50
CA ASP A 18 3.72 -7.53 -24.41
C ASP A 18 3.27 -7.01 -23.03
N VAL A 19 2.08 -6.41 -23.02
CA VAL A 19 1.25 -6.29 -21.80
C VAL A 19 0.99 -7.69 -21.21
N GLY A 20 1.29 -8.75 -21.97
CA GLY A 20 1.19 -10.17 -21.63
C GLY A 20 1.76 -10.56 -20.26
N SER A 21 2.78 -9.86 -19.72
CA SER A 21 3.25 -10.10 -18.34
C SER A 21 2.23 -9.70 -17.25
N THR A 22 1.36 -8.73 -17.54
CA THR A 22 0.28 -8.25 -16.66
C THR A 22 -1.05 -8.97 -16.90
N ILE A 23 -1.25 -9.55 -18.09
CA ILE A 23 -2.44 -10.32 -18.43
C ILE A 23 -2.41 -11.67 -17.69
N PRO A 24 -3.43 -11.99 -16.88
CA PRO A 24 -3.58 -13.30 -16.26
C PRO A 24 -3.35 -14.42 -17.29
N HIS A 25 -2.59 -15.46 -16.94
CA HIS A 25 -2.28 -16.56 -17.87
C HIS A 25 -3.54 -17.23 -18.43
N ILE A 26 -4.64 -17.18 -17.67
CA ILE A 26 -5.94 -17.70 -18.06
C ILE A 26 -6.58 -16.86 -19.18
N ASP A 27 -6.32 -15.55 -19.21
CA ASP A 27 -6.80 -14.65 -20.26
C ASP A 27 -6.03 -14.83 -21.57
N ARG A 28 -4.80 -15.34 -21.52
CA ARG A 28 -4.04 -15.73 -22.72
C ARG A 28 -4.67 -16.91 -23.47
N ALA A 29 -5.55 -17.68 -22.82
CA ALA A 29 -6.35 -18.71 -23.48
C ALA A 29 -7.52 -18.14 -24.31
N ASN A 30 -7.84 -16.86 -24.14
CA ASN A 30 -8.82 -16.13 -24.95
C ASN A 30 -8.12 -15.29 -26.04
N ASN A 31 -8.89 -14.87 -27.05
CA ASN A 31 -8.39 -13.98 -28.10
C ASN A 31 -8.29 -12.54 -27.57
N TYR A 32 -7.18 -11.84 -27.80
CA TYR A 32 -7.00 -10.43 -27.42
C TYR A 32 -8.16 -9.53 -27.90
N ASN A 33 -8.75 -9.83 -29.05
CA ASN A 33 -9.91 -9.09 -29.55
C ASN A 33 -11.15 -9.22 -28.65
N GLU A 34 -11.37 -10.39 -28.03
CA GLU A 34 -12.48 -10.58 -27.09
C GLU A 34 -12.25 -9.77 -25.81
N ILE A 35 -11.02 -9.76 -25.29
CA ILE A 35 -10.63 -8.94 -24.13
C ILE A 35 -10.92 -7.46 -24.41
N VAL A 36 -10.47 -6.96 -25.57
CA VAL A 36 -10.69 -5.58 -26.01
C VAL A 36 -12.18 -5.28 -26.17
N GLU A 37 -12.96 -6.17 -26.77
CA GLU A 37 -14.39 -5.98 -26.95
C GLU A 37 -15.10 -5.77 -25.60
N TRP A 38 -14.79 -6.58 -24.59
CA TRP A 38 -15.38 -6.46 -23.27
C TRP A 38 -14.97 -5.16 -22.57
N TYR A 39 -13.70 -4.79 -22.70
CA TYR A 39 -13.23 -3.53 -22.14
C TYR A 39 -13.95 -2.32 -22.76
N LEU A 40 -14.06 -2.28 -24.08
CA LEU A 40 -14.75 -1.19 -24.77
C LEU A 40 -16.25 -1.15 -24.46
N LYS A 41 -16.91 -2.31 -24.28
CA LYS A 41 -18.29 -2.38 -23.77
C LYS A 41 -18.41 -1.85 -22.34
N GLY A 42 -17.48 -2.21 -21.47
CA GLY A 42 -17.45 -1.72 -20.09
C GLY A 42 -17.26 -0.21 -20.02
N LEU A 43 -16.37 0.34 -20.85
CA LEU A 43 -16.21 1.79 -21.00
C LEU A 43 -17.49 2.47 -21.47
N ASP A 44 -18.19 1.93 -22.46
CA ASP A 44 -19.48 2.46 -22.94
C ASP A 44 -20.52 2.48 -21.81
N ILE A 45 -20.60 1.43 -20.99
CA ILE A 45 -21.46 1.37 -19.80
C ILE A 45 -21.10 2.45 -18.77
N LEU A 46 -19.81 2.71 -18.57
CA LEU A 46 -19.31 3.79 -17.70
C LEU A 46 -19.46 5.19 -18.33
N GLY A 47 -20.02 5.28 -19.54
CA GLY A 47 -20.23 6.53 -20.26
C GLY A 47 -18.96 7.10 -20.87
N TYR A 48 -17.96 6.27 -21.17
CA TYR A 48 -16.77 6.65 -21.92
C TYR A 48 -16.94 6.38 -23.41
N GLU A 49 -16.50 7.33 -24.22
CA GLU A 49 -16.50 7.24 -25.68
C GLU A 49 -15.09 7.08 -26.22
N LEU A 50 -14.92 6.08 -27.09
CA LEU A 50 -13.69 5.87 -27.85
C LEU A 50 -13.67 6.76 -29.11
N ASN A 51 -12.76 7.72 -29.13
CA ASN A 51 -12.59 8.71 -30.20
C ASN A 51 -11.24 8.56 -30.89
N LEU A 52 -11.08 9.13 -32.09
CA LEU A 52 -9.75 9.26 -32.69
C LEU A 52 -8.95 10.30 -31.91
N ALA A 53 -7.67 10.01 -31.64
CA ALA A 53 -6.81 10.92 -30.90
C ALA A 53 -6.80 12.32 -31.54
N SER A 54 -7.01 13.35 -30.72
CA SER A 54 -7.21 14.74 -31.14
C SER A 54 -6.28 15.73 -30.42
N ASP A 55 -5.11 15.24 -29.98
CA ASP A 55 -4.14 15.92 -29.11
C ASP A 55 -4.68 16.30 -27.71
N ARG A 56 -5.83 15.74 -27.32
CA ARG A 56 -6.40 15.91 -25.98
C ARG A 56 -5.86 14.85 -25.02
N GLU A 57 -5.77 15.22 -23.76
CA GLU A 57 -5.38 14.30 -22.69
C GLU A 57 -6.53 13.31 -22.43
N ASN A 58 -6.19 12.04 -22.26
CA ASN A 58 -7.17 11.00 -21.98
C ASN A 58 -7.82 11.17 -20.61
N SER A 59 -9.10 10.83 -20.55
CA SER A 59 -9.78 10.67 -19.27
C SER A 59 -9.15 9.50 -18.51
N GLN A 60 -8.68 9.78 -17.30
CA GLN A 60 -8.20 8.74 -16.39
C GLN A 60 -9.39 8.01 -15.76
N LEU A 61 -9.27 6.69 -15.60
CA LEU A 61 -10.23 5.89 -14.84
C LEU A 61 -9.93 6.06 -13.35
N ASN A 62 -10.97 6.26 -12.55
CA ASN A 62 -10.80 6.24 -11.10
C ASN A 62 -10.73 4.80 -10.56
N PHE A 63 -10.37 4.63 -9.29
CA PHE A 63 -10.24 3.32 -8.66
C PHE A 63 -11.49 2.43 -8.80
N HIS A 64 -12.69 2.98 -8.62
CA HIS A 64 -13.94 2.20 -8.68
C HIS A 64 -14.25 1.72 -10.09
N GLU A 65 -13.92 2.53 -11.10
CA GLU A 65 -14.09 2.16 -12.50
C GLU A 65 -13.13 1.07 -12.90
N VAL A 66 -11.88 1.16 -12.44
CA VAL A 66 -10.89 0.10 -12.64
C VAL A 66 -11.34 -1.19 -11.96
N GLU A 67 -11.84 -1.12 -10.73
CA GLU A 67 -12.37 -2.30 -10.02
C GLU A 67 -13.54 -2.92 -10.79
N TYR A 68 -14.52 -2.13 -11.20
CA TYR A 68 -15.69 -2.59 -11.93
C TYR A 68 -15.32 -3.27 -13.24
N LEU A 69 -14.44 -2.65 -14.04
CA LEU A 69 -14.00 -3.24 -15.32
C LEU A 69 -13.21 -4.53 -15.11
N SER A 70 -12.43 -4.61 -14.03
CA SER A 70 -11.65 -5.81 -13.67
C SER A 70 -12.57 -6.96 -13.26
N GLU A 71 -13.55 -6.70 -12.40
CA GLU A 71 -14.57 -7.66 -11.99
C GLU A 71 -15.40 -8.14 -13.17
N LEU A 72 -15.91 -7.22 -13.99
CA LEU A 72 -16.72 -7.53 -15.17
C LEU A 72 -15.98 -8.45 -16.14
N GLN A 73 -14.70 -8.16 -16.41
CA GLN A 73 -13.88 -8.98 -17.29
C GLN A 73 -13.63 -10.36 -16.68
N HIS A 74 -13.32 -10.42 -15.39
CA HIS A 74 -13.04 -11.65 -14.68
C HIS A 74 -14.26 -12.59 -14.64
N GLU A 75 -15.43 -12.10 -14.22
CA GLU A 75 -16.66 -12.89 -14.12
C GLU A 75 -17.10 -13.43 -15.48
N ASN A 76 -16.96 -12.63 -16.54
CA ASN A 76 -17.27 -13.09 -17.88
C ASN A 76 -16.29 -14.19 -18.36
N MET A 77 -15.00 -14.04 -18.05
CA MET A 77 -14.01 -15.08 -18.37
C MET A 77 -14.25 -16.36 -17.56
N PHE A 78 -14.58 -16.23 -16.27
CA PHE A 78 -15.02 -17.33 -15.41
C PHE A 78 -16.19 -18.10 -16.04
N ASP A 79 -17.23 -17.39 -16.51
CA ASP A 79 -18.39 -17.98 -17.18
C ASP A 79 -18.04 -18.72 -18.47
N ILE A 80 -17.18 -18.13 -19.31
CA ILE A 80 -16.75 -18.71 -20.59
C ILE A 80 -15.97 -20.00 -20.34
N LEU A 81 -15.02 -19.98 -19.41
CA LEU A 81 -14.13 -21.11 -19.15
C LEU A 81 -14.84 -22.22 -18.38
N SER A 82 -15.71 -21.88 -17.43
CA SER A 82 -16.58 -22.87 -16.76
C SER A 82 -17.43 -23.64 -17.77
N LYS A 83 -18.00 -22.96 -18.77
CA LYS A 83 -18.77 -23.62 -19.86
C LYS A 83 -17.89 -24.47 -20.77
N LYS A 84 -16.60 -24.14 -20.91
CA LYS A 84 -15.61 -24.95 -21.65
C LYS A 84 -15.07 -26.13 -20.84
N GLY A 85 -15.54 -26.33 -19.61
CA GLY A 85 -15.16 -27.45 -18.75
C GLY A 85 -13.91 -27.21 -17.90
N TRP A 86 -13.47 -25.96 -17.76
CA TRP A 86 -12.38 -25.64 -16.84
C TRP A 86 -12.79 -25.82 -15.38
N ALA A 87 -11.85 -26.23 -14.55
CA ALA A 87 -12.04 -26.46 -13.13
C ALA A 87 -11.05 -25.65 -12.28
N TYR A 88 -11.42 -25.42 -11.03
CA TYR A 88 -10.54 -24.85 -10.03
C TYR A 88 -9.38 -25.79 -9.70
N SER A 89 -8.18 -25.22 -9.58
CA SER A 89 -6.97 -25.88 -9.05
C SER A 89 -6.03 -24.81 -8.50
N ASP A 90 -5.22 -25.13 -7.48
CA ASP A 90 -4.24 -24.18 -6.93
C ASP A 90 -3.13 -23.83 -7.95
N THR A 91 -3.02 -24.62 -9.01
CA THR A 91 -2.03 -24.47 -10.08
C THR A 91 -2.70 -24.38 -11.44
N PHE A 92 -2.07 -23.67 -12.38
CA PHE A 92 -2.52 -23.62 -13.75
C PHE A 92 -2.01 -24.84 -14.55
N ASP A 93 -2.93 -25.55 -15.19
CA ASP A 93 -2.63 -26.64 -16.13
C ASP A 93 -3.61 -26.60 -17.31
N ALA A 94 -3.11 -26.16 -18.47
CA ALA A 94 -3.91 -26.02 -19.68
C ALA A 94 -4.33 -27.37 -20.30
N GLU A 95 -3.56 -28.45 -20.09
CA GLU A 95 -3.91 -29.78 -20.61
C GLU A 95 -5.06 -30.39 -19.81
N ARG A 96 -5.10 -30.11 -18.51
CA ARG A 96 -6.17 -30.55 -17.59
C ARG A 96 -7.34 -29.58 -17.50
N LEU A 97 -7.26 -28.42 -18.17
CA LEU A 97 -8.23 -27.33 -18.06
C LEU A 97 -8.42 -26.88 -16.60
N GLU A 98 -7.32 -26.71 -15.89
CA GLU A 98 -7.29 -26.34 -14.49
C GLU A 98 -6.67 -24.95 -14.31
N SER A 99 -7.26 -24.10 -13.46
CA SER A 99 -6.68 -22.80 -13.14
C SER A 99 -7.09 -22.27 -11.77
N PRO A 100 -6.20 -21.54 -11.07
CA PRO A 100 -6.54 -20.87 -9.81
C PRO A 100 -7.55 -19.74 -9.98
N TYR A 101 -7.73 -19.23 -11.20
CA TYR A 101 -8.69 -18.15 -11.50
C TYR A 101 -10.14 -18.65 -11.65
N LEU A 102 -10.43 -19.95 -11.54
CA LEU A 102 -11.81 -20.46 -11.55
C LEU A 102 -12.45 -20.30 -10.16
N ARG A 103 -12.59 -19.05 -9.74
CA ARG A 103 -13.32 -18.58 -8.54
C ARG A 103 -14.06 -17.30 -8.90
N HIS A 104 -15.06 -16.90 -8.11
CA HIS A 104 -15.67 -15.58 -8.30
C HIS A 104 -14.71 -14.46 -7.86
N TRP A 105 -14.89 -13.26 -8.40
CA TRP A 105 -14.04 -12.09 -8.13
C TRP A 105 -13.81 -11.89 -6.65
N ASN A 106 -14.88 -11.91 -5.84
CA ASN A 106 -14.79 -11.69 -4.40
C ASN A 106 -13.95 -12.74 -3.65
N GLU A 107 -13.75 -13.92 -4.23
CA GLU A 107 -12.99 -15.03 -3.65
C GLU A 107 -11.53 -15.08 -4.16
N LEU A 108 -11.16 -14.22 -5.10
CA LEU A 108 -9.80 -14.15 -5.60
C LEU A 108 -8.84 -13.50 -4.58
N PRO A 109 -7.61 -14.04 -4.43
CA PRO A 109 -6.51 -13.36 -3.74
C PRO A 109 -6.25 -11.96 -4.30
N TYR A 110 -5.74 -11.06 -3.45
CA TYR A 110 -5.44 -9.68 -3.84
C TYR A 110 -4.50 -9.64 -5.05
N SER A 111 -3.42 -10.41 -5.04
CA SER A 111 -2.45 -10.46 -6.13
C SER A 111 -3.11 -10.85 -7.46
N MET A 112 -4.07 -11.77 -7.44
CA MET A 112 -4.78 -12.19 -8.65
C MET A 112 -5.72 -11.08 -9.15
N LYS A 113 -6.47 -10.43 -8.25
CA LYS A 113 -7.26 -9.23 -8.58
C LYS A 113 -6.39 -8.12 -9.16
N GLU A 114 -5.22 -7.91 -8.56
CA GLU A 114 -4.28 -6.86 -8.95
C GLU A 114 -3.73 -7.06 -10.38
N ARG A 115 -3.66 -8.31 -10.88
CA ARG A 115 -3.33 -8.58 -12.29
C ARG A 115 -4.42 -8.08 -13.23
N HIS A 116 -5.68 -8.37 -12.94
CA HIS A 116 -6.82 -7.87 -13.73
C HIS A 116 -6.88 -6.33 -13.71
N ARG A 117 -6.68 -5.76 -12.53
CA ARG A 117 -6.56 -4.32 -12.30
C ARG A 117 -5.42 -3.67 -13.10
N ASN A 118 -4.25 -4.29 -13.13
CA ASN A 118 -3.12 -3.78 -13.92
C ASN A 118 -3.37 -3.91 -15.42
N MET A 119 -4.02 -4.99 -15.86
CA MET A 119 -4.48 -5.11 -17.24
C MET A 119 -5.43 -3.97 -17.61
N VAL A 120 -6.42 -3.63 -16.76
CA VAL A 120 -7.31 -2.49 -17.00
C VAL A 120 -6.54 -1.16 -17.05
N ARG A 121 -5.60 -0.91 -16.12
CA ARG A 121 -4.76 0.31 -16.14
C ARG A 121 -3.93 0.43 -17.41
N SER A 122 -3.46 -0.69 -17.96
CA SER A 122 -2.67 -0.74 -19.19
C SER A 122 -3.49 -0.44 -20.46
N PHE A 123 -4.82 -0.52 -20.39
CA PHE A 123 -5.67 -0.33 -21.57
C PHE A 123 -5.66 1.11 -22.06
N THR A 124 -5.65 2.11 -21.18
CA THR A 124 -5.62 3.52 -21.61
C THR A 124 -4.38 3.83 -22.45
N PRO A 125 -3.14 3.52 -22.01
CA PRO A 125 -1.95 3.63 -22.86
C PRO A 125 -2.02 2.78 -24.15
N THR A 126 -2.62 1.59 -24.08
CA THR A 126 -2.78 0.72 -25.27
C THR A 126 -3.70 1.36 -26.31
N VAL A 127 -4.78 1.98 -25.87
CA VAL A 127 -5.75 2.69 -26.73
C VAL A 127 -5.10 3.93 -27.36
N GLU A 128 -4.28 4.67 -26.60
CA GLU A 128 -3.46 5.78 -27.09
C GLU A 128 -2.51 5.37 -28.20
N LEU A 129 -1.73 4.31 -27.97
CA LEU A 129 -0.80 3.75 -28.96
C LEU A 129 -1.53 3.27 -30.22
N ALA A 130 -2.78 2.81 -30.08
CA ALA A 130 -3.65 2.47 -31.19
C ALA A 130 -4.22 3.70 -31.93
N GLY A 131 -3.90 4.93 -31.51
CA GLY A 131 -4.32 6.18 -32.14
C GLY A 131 -5.73 6.63 -31.75
N TYR A 132 -6.19 6.23 -30.58
CA TYR A 132 -7.49 6.60 -30.04
C TYR A 132 -7.36 7.30 -28.68
N GLU A 133 -8.43 7.95 -28.26
CA GLU A 133 -8.59 8.54 -26.94
C GLU A 133 -9.93 8.09 -26.32
N ILE A 134 -9.96 7.87 -25.02
CA ILE A 134 -11.16 7.66 -24.22
C ILE A 134 -11.54 8.97 -23.54
N ASN A 135 -12.78 9.41 -23.79
CA ASN A 135 -13.31 10.62 -23.19
C ASN A 135 -14.62 10.31 -22.49
N ARG A 136 -14.82 10.80 -21.27
CA ARG A 136 -16.13 10.72 -20.63
C ARG A 136 -17.16 11.53 -21.43
N SER A 137 -18.26 10.90 -21.80
CA SER A 137 -19.38 11.55 -22.48
C SER A 137 -20.05 12.55 -21.55
N LYS A 138 -20.30 13.77 -22.03
CA LYS A 138 -21.01 14.81 -21.27
C LYS A 138 -22.46 14.44 -20.95
N SER A 139 -23.01 13.44 -21.64
CA SER A 139 -24.37 12.92 -21.45
C SER A 139 -24.43 11.67 -20.57
N ALA A 140 -23.30 11.19 -20.04
CA ALA A 140 -23.28 10.05 -19.14
C ALA A 140 -24.13 10.40 -17.90
N ILE A 141 -25.23 9.66 -17.74
CA ILE A 141 -26.08 9.71 -16.57
C ILE A 141 -25.22 9.21 -15.41
N GLY A 142 -24.74 10.15 -14.59
CA GLY A 142 -24.21 9.86 -13.26
C GLY A 142 -22.70 10.10 -13.09
N GLU A 143 -22.32 11.36 -12.93
CA GLU A 143 -21.34 11.69 -11.87
C GLU A 143 -21.83 11.18 -10.49
N GLU A 144 -23.16 11.00 -10.33
CA GLU A 144 -23.80 10.53 -9.10
C GLU A 144 -23.93 9.00 -8.95
N THR A 145 -23.81 8.17 -9.99
CA THR A 145 -24.02 6.70 -9.86
C THR A 145 -22.79 5.92 -9.43
N PHE A 146 -21.60 6.50 -9.57
CA PHE A 146 -20.38 6.04 -8.89
C PHE A 146 -19.94 7.12 -7.89
N ASN A 147 -20.89 7.71 -7.16
CA ASN A 147 -20.53 8.52 -6.01
C ASN A 147 -19.85 7.59 -5.01
N SER A 148 -18.56 7.81 -4.84
CA SER A 148 -17.63 7.08 -3.97
C SER A 148 -18.06 7.03 -2.49
N GLN A 149 -19.15 7.72 -2.14
CA GLN A 149 -19.70 7.80 -0.79
C GLN A 149 -20.17 6.44 -0.23
N ASP A 150 -20.57 5.47 -1.05
CA ASP A 150 -21.13 4.21 -0.54
C ASP A 150 -20.09 3.16 -0.11
N ARG A 151 -18.80 3.34 -0.44
CA ARG A 151 -17.72 2.46 0.04
C ARG A 151 -16.68 3.13 0.91
N TYR A 152 -16.72 4.47 1.05
CA TYR A 152 -16.06 5.09 2.18
C TYR A 152 -16.87 4.90 3.48
N LYS A 153 -17.19 3.66 3.86
CA LYS A 153 -17.62 3.29 5.22
C LYS A 153 -16.45 3.42 6.22
N TRP A 154 -15.62 4.46 6.09
CA TRP A 154 -14.50 4.68 6.99
C TRP A 154 -15.00 5.15 8.36
N PHE A 155 -16.22 5.70 8.42
CA PHE A 155 -16.76 6.38 9.59
C PHE A 155 -18.31 6.38 9.57
N ASP A 156 -18.96 5.27 9.92
CA ASP A 156 -20.38 5.34 10.33
C ASP A 156 -20.52 6.05 11.70
N GLU A 157 -19.41 6.16 12.44
CA GLU A 157 -19.22 6.98 13.64
C GLU A 157 -17.87 7.72 13.56
N PRO A 158 -17.68 8.87 14.25
CA PRO A 158 -16.39 9.54 14.32
C PRO A 158 -15.38 8.66 15.07
N ASP A 159 -14.61 7.90 14.31
CA ASP A 159 -13.50 7.08 14.77
C ASP A 159 -12.22 7.91 14.70
N ALA A 160 -11.52 8.09 15.83
CA ALA A 160 -10.25 8.79 15.90
C ALA A 160 -9.13 7.75 16.11
N PRO A 161 -8.67 7.05 15.04
CA PRO A 161 -7.72 5.96 15.17
C PRO A 161 -6.38 6.39 15.78
N ILE A 162 -5.77 5.49 16.55
CA ILE A 162 -4.33 5.55 16.82
C ILE A 162 -3.63 4.79 15.71
N ILE A 163 -2.96 5.54 14.85
CA ILE A 163 -2.12 4.98 13.79
C ILE A 163 -0.70 4.72 14.32
N VAL A 164 -0.25 3.47 14.22
CA VAL A 164 1.11 3.03 14.54
C VAL A 164 1.76 2.55 13.25
N SER A 165 2.93 3.07 12.90
CA SER A 165 3.72 2.56 11.78
C SER A 165 4.94 1.81 12.27
N MET A 166 5.64 1.16 11.33
CA MET A 166 6.91 0.53 11.66
C MET A 166 7.94 0.62 10.55
N THR A 167 9.19 0.40 10.94
CA THR A 167 10.31 0.15 10.05
C THR A 167 11.24 -0.89 10.67
N GLY A 168 11.86 -1.75 9.87
CA GLY A 168 12.80 -2.70 10.43
C GLY A 168 13.65 -3.45 9.41
N HIS A 169 14.57 -4.26 9.91
CA HIS A 169 15.42 -5.10 9.06
C HIS A 169 14.65 -6.26 8.44
N TRP A 170 14.73 -6.41 7.11
CA TRP A 170 14.17 -7.57 6.45
C TRP A 170 14.90 -8.89 6.81
N ASP A 171 16.17 -8.80 7.20
CA ASP A 171 17.05 -9.92 7.53
C ASP A 171 17.50 -9.91 9.01
N ALA A 172 16.64 -9.43 9.91
CA ALA A 172 16.90 -9.52 11.34
C ALA A 172 17.15 -10.99 11.76
N ASN A 173 18.08 -11.19 12.71
CA ASN A 173 18.39 -12.51 13.23
C ASN A 173 17.15 -13.11 13.93
N PRO A 174 16.71 -14.32 13.54
CA PRO A 174 15.59 -15.02 14.19
C PRO A 174 15.69 -15.16 15.70
N ASP A 175 16.90 -15.14 16.28
CA ASP A 175 17.09 -15.22 17.74
C ASP A 175 16.46 -14.06 18.51
N TYR A 176 16.13 -12.96 17.84
CA TYR A 176 15.47 -11.79 18.42
C TYR A 176 13.95 -11.81 18.24
N HIS A 177 13.38 -12.71 17.43
CA HIS A 177 11.96 -12.69 17.10
C HIS A 177 11.04 -12.76 18.33
N ASP A 178 11.34 -13.63 19.30
CA ASP A 178 10.54 -13.73 20.54
C ASP A 178 10.54 -12.42 21.33
N HIS A 179 11.68 -11.74 21.38
CA HIS A 179 11.79 -10.45 22.07
C HIS A 179 11.04 -9.35 21.32
N ILE A 180 11.23 -9.26 20.00
CA ILE A 180 10.54 -8.31 19.13
C ILE A 180 9.02 -8.51 19.22
N GLU A 181 8.56 -9.77 19.19
CA GLU A 181 7.15 -10.09 19.34
C GLU A 181 6.61 -9.63 20.71
N SER A 182 7.31 -9.95 21.78
CA SER A 182 6.94 -9.52 23.14
C SER A 182 6.81 -7.99 23.23
N GLU A 183 7.74 -7.24 22.67
CA GLU A 183 7.75 -5.78 22.72
C GLU A 183 6.67 -5.15 21.85
N ILE A 184 6.43 -5.66 20.64
CA ILE A 184 5.33 -5.18 19.79
C ILE A 184 3.99 -5.43 20.47
N ARG A 185 3.76 -6.64 21.03
CA ARG A 185 2.54 -6.94 21.78
C ARG A 185 2.36 -6.00 22.97
N LYS A 186 3.43 -5.74 23.73
CA LYS A 186 3.42 -4.81 24.86
C LYS A 186 3.01 -3.40 24.43
N VAL A 187 3.58 -2.87 23.34
CA VAL A 187 3.20 -1.55 22.81
C VAL A 187 1.73 -1.51 22.42
N LEU A 188 1.27 -2.49 21.64
CA LEU A 188 -0.12 -2.54 21.16
C LEU A 188 -1.12 -2.76 22.29
N SER A 189 -0.80 -3.60 23.27
CA SER A 189 -1.64 -3.82 24.45
C SER A 189 -1.74 -2.57 25.30
N ASN A 190 -0.64 -1.85 25.52
CA ASN A 190 -0.64 -0.61 26.31
C ASN A 190 -1.53 0.46 25.66
N LEU A 191 -1.47 0.58 24.32
CA LEU A 191 -2.33 1.49 23.56
C LEU A 191 -3.80 1.10 23.68
N ARG A 192 -4.12 -0.19 23.51
CA ARG A 192 -5.49 -0.71 23.62
C ARG A 192 -6.06 -0.52 25.03
N ASP A 193 -5.29 -0.80 26.06
CA ASP A 193 -5.73 -0.71 27.46
C ASP A 193 -5.99 0.74 27.86
N SER A 194 -5.22 1.67 27.31
CA SER A 194 -5.35 3.10 27.61
C SER A 194 -6.39 3.81 26.74
N CYS A 195 -6.64 3.31 25.53
CA CYS A 195 -7.63 3.84 24.59
C CYS A 195 -8.58 2.73 24.09
N PRO A 196 -9.41 2.12 24.98
CA PRO A 196 -10.17 0.90 24.68
C PRO A 196 -11.30 1.08 23.64
N HIS A 197 -11.67 2.32 23.35
CA HIS A 197 -12.71 2.67 22.35
C HIS A 197 -12.12 3.21 21.05
N THR A 198 -10.80 3.24 20.94
CA THR A 198 -10.09 3.75 19.76
C THR A 198 -9.53 2.57 18.99
N ARG A 199 -9.81 2.50 17.69
CA ARG A 199 -9.16 1.50 16.84
C ARG A 199 -7.67 1.79 16.75
N ILE A 200 -6.87 0.72 16.72
CA ILE A 200 -5.47 0.79 16.34
C ILE A 200 -5.37 0.45 14.86
N VAL A 201 -4.71 1.31 14.08
CA VAL A 201 -4.38 1.07 12.67
C VAL A 201 -2.88 0.91 12.56
N PHE A 202 -2.44 -0.25 12.07
CA PHE A 202 -1.04 -0.57 11.84
C PHE A 202 -0.67 -0.27 10.37
N LEU A 203 0.05 0.83 10.17
CA LEU A 203 0.50 1.31 8.87
C LEU A 203 1.84 0.64 8.51
N THR A 204 1.88 -0.12 7.42
CA THR A 204 3.03 -0.99 7.11
C THR A 204 3.35 -1.03 5.63
N ALA A 205 4.63 -1.19 5.30
CA ALA A 205 5.05 -1.42 3.93
C ALA A 205 4.84 -2.87 3.46
N LEU A 206 4.57 -3.81 4.39
CA LEU A 206 4.61 -5.25 4.12
C LEU A 206 5.91 -5.69 3.43
N ASP A 207 7.06 -5.11 3.78
CA ASP A 207 8.36 -5.62 3.32
C ASP A 207 8.64 -7.00 3.95
N GLU A 208 9.53 -7.79 3.34
CA GLU A 208 9.96 -9.06 3.92
C GLU A 208 10.59 -8.84 5.31
N GLY A 209 10.47 -9.81 6.21
CA GLY A 209 11.09 -9.76 7.55
C GLY A 209 10.24 -9.06 8.61
N MET A 210 10.76 -8.01 9.23
CA MET A 210 10.13 -7.40 10.43
C MET A 210 8.76 -6.78 10.15
N ASP A 211 8.56 -6.19 8.97
CA ASP A 211 7.25 -5.68 8.53
C ASP A 211 6.18 -6.78 8.54
N MET A 212 6.47 -7.94 7.96
CA MET A 212 5.54 -9.09 7.98
C MET A 212 5.32 -9.66 9.39
N LEU A 213 6.39 -9.79 10.20
CA LEU A 213 6.29 -10.27 11.57
C LEU A 213 5.38 -9.35 12.41
N ALA A 214 5.64 -8.05 12.38
CA ALA A 214 4.87 -7.08 13.15
C ALA A 214 3.43 -6.97 12.67
N THR A 215 3.19 -7.04 11.36
CA THR A 215 1.83 -7.02 10.79
C THR A 215 1.01 -8.20 11.28
N ARG A 216 1.60 -9.41 11.32
CA ARG A 216 0.92 -10.59 11.86
C ARG A 216 0.57 -10.40 13.34
N ILE A 217 1.51 -9.91 14.14
CA ILE A 217 1.28 -9.62 15.56
C ILE A 217 0.16 -8.57 15.72
N ALA A 218 0.18 -7.51 14.92
CA ALA A 218 -0.83 -6.46 14.96
C ALA A 218 -2.23 -6.99 14.65
N LEU A 219 -2.37 -7.85 13.63
CA LEU A 219 -3.64 -8.55 13.34
C LEU A 219 -4.11 -9.41 14.51
N GLU A 220 -3.20 -10.19 15.11
CA GLU A 220 -3.50 -11.04 16.27
C GLU A 220 -3.92 -10.23 17.51
N GLU A 221 -3.35 -9.03 17.69
CA GLU A 221 -3.74 -8.07 18.73
C GLU A 221 -5.01 -7.28 18.38
N GLY A 222 -5.61 -7.54 17.22
CA GLY A 222 -6.88 -6.98 16.79
C GLY A 222 -6.79 -5.60 16.13
N ALA A 223 -5.60 -5.17 15.73
CA ALA A 223 -5.43 -3.95 14.94
C ALA A 223 -5.98 -4.12 13.52
N PHE A 224 -6.32 -2.98 12.91
CA PHE A 224 -6.55 -2.88 11.47
C PHE A 224 -5.23 -2.68 10.75
N ILE A 225 -5.08 -3.21 9.54
CA ILE A 225 -3.83 -3.09 8.76
C ILE A 225 -4.05 -2.12 7.62
N ALA A 226 -3.15 -1.15 7.47
CA ALA A 226 -3.12 -0.20 6.36
C ALA A 226 -1.82 -0.39 5.57
N PRO A 227 -1.84 -1.16 4.47
CA PRO A 227 -0.66 -1.34 3.63
C PRO A 227 -0.34 -0.09 2.82
N VAL A 228 0.94 0.28 2.73
CA VAL A 228 1.43 1.37 1.87
C VAL A 228 2.57 0.86 1.00
N PHE A 229 2.44 1.00 -0.32
CA PHE A 229 3.49 0.60 -1.26
C PHE A 229 4.08 1.80 -2.00
N PRO A 230 5.41 1.87 -2.17
CA PRO A 230 6.04 2.97 -2.89
C PRO A 230 5.68 2.97 -4.38
N MET A 231 5.45 1.79 -4.94
CA MET A 231 5.23 1.53 -6.36
C MET A 231 4.20 0.42 -6.52
N ASP A 232 3.88 0.04 -7.76
CA ASP A 232 2.90 -1.01 -8.02
C ASP A 232 3.25 -2.33 -7.30
N PHE A 233 2.19 -3.08 -6.98
CA PHE A 233 2.30 -4.30 -6.16
C PHE A 233 3.32 -5.29 -6.72
N PHE A 234 3.31 -5.58 -8.02
CA PHE A 234 4.19 -6.61 -8.58
C PHE A 234 5.65 -6.17 -8.64
N THR A 235 5.89 -4.91 -8.99
CA THR A 235 7.24 -4.36 -8.97
C THR A 235 7.80 -4.38 -7.55
N TYR A 236 7.03 -3.88 -6.57
CA TYR A 236 7.46 -3.82 -5.19
C TYR A 236 7.70 -5.20 -4.58
N MET A 237 6.74 -6.12 -4.75
CA MET A 237 6.85 -7.48 -4.22
C MET A 237 7.98 -8.27 -4.90
N GLY A 238 8.28 -7.97 -6.17
CA GLY A 238 9.37 -8.56 -6.94
C GLY A 238 10.77 -8.10 -6.55
N GLU A 239 10.91 -7.03 -5.76
CA GLU A 239 12.22 -6.57 -5.27
C GLU A 239 12.85 -7.50 -4.22
N ARG A 240 12.07 -8.46 -3.70
CA ARG A 240 12.50 -9.43 -2.70
C ARG A 240 12.33 -10.84 -3.24
N PRO A 241 13.43 -11.60 -3.49
CA PRO A 241 13.34 -12.87 -4.19
C PRO A 241 12.64 -13.98 -3.39
N ASN A 242 12.60 -13.88 -2.06
CA ASN A 242 12.05 -14.91 -1.19
C ASN A 242 10.72 -14.52 -0.53
N ARG A 243 10.11 -13.41 -0.98
CA ARG A 243 8.86 -12.92 -0.40
C ARG A 243 7.72 -13.93 -0.61
N ASP A 244 7.07 -14.34 0.49
CA ASP A 244 5.89 -15.21 0.44
C ASP A 244 4.64 -14.39 0.06
N ILE A 245 4.35 -14.34 -1.25
CA ILE A 245 3.15 -13.69 -1.78
C ILE A 245 1.87 -14.29 -1.19
N SER A 246 1.87 -15.58 -0.82
CA SER A 246 0.68 -16.21 -0.23
C SER A 246 0.39 -15.65 1.16
N GLU A 247 1.42 -15.29 1.94
CA GLU A 247 1.24 -14.63 3.23
C GLU A 247 0.74 -13.20 3.06
N VAL A 248 1.32 -12.46 2.10
CA VAL A 248 0.83 -11.12 1.74
C VAL A 248 -0.65 -11.17 1.34
N ASP A 249 -1.04 -12.09 0.46
CA ASP A 249 -2.43 -12.27 0.04
C ASP A 249 -3.36 -12.62 1.22
N ARG A 250 -2.91 -13.46 2.16
CA ARG A 250 -3.67 -13.77 3.38
C ARG A 250 -3.92 -12.52 4.23
N ILE A 251 -2.90 -11.66 4.37
CA ILE A 251 -3.03 -10.39 5.10
C ILE A 251 -3.99 -9.45 4.37
N LEU A 252 -3.81 -9.26 3.05
CA LEU A 252 -4.63 -8.35 2.24
C LEU A 252 -6.09 -8.81 2.11
N ALA A 253 -6.37 -10.11 2.25
CA ALA A 253 -7.73 -10.65 2.27
C ALA A 253 -8.41 -10.61 3.65
N HIS A 254 -7.69 -10.22 4.70
CA HIS A 254 -8.22 -10.17 6.06
C HIS A 254 -9.26 -9.04 6.19
N ASP A 255 -10.36 -9.26 6.93
CA ASP A 255 -11.47 -8.30 7.08
C ASP A 255 -11.07 -6.96 7.72
N ARG A 256 -10.04 -6.99 8.55
CA ARG A 256 -9.37 -5.83 9.17
C ARG A 256 -8.25 -5.21 8.33
N CYS A 257 -8.00 -5.68 7.11
CA CYS A 257 -7.01 -5.08 6.22
C CYS A 257 -7.69 -4.13 5.23
N PHE A 258 -7.16 -2.91 5.14
CA PHE A 258 -7.59 -1.94 4.14
C PHE A 258 -6.96 -2.25 2.78
N ASP A 259 -7.59 -1.73 1.72
CA ASP A 259 -6.97 -1.73 0.40
C ASP A 259 -5.62 -0.99 0.44
N PRO A 260 -4.55 -1.53 -0.17
CA PRO A 260 -3.25 -0.88 -0.19
C PRO A 260 -3.28 0.52 -0.80
N TYR A 261 -2.62 1.46 -0.14
CA TYR A 261 -2.33 2.76 -0.71
C TYR A 261 -1.01 2.71 -1.49
N VAL A 262 -1.05 3.04 -2.79
CA VAL A 262 0.11 2.97 -3.67
C VAL A 262 0.54 4.39 -4.04
N LEU A 263 1.79 4.76 -3.71
CA LEU A 263 2.32 6.10 -3.99
C LEU A 263 2.58 6.34 -5.49
N GLY A 264 2.73 5.27 -6.26
CA GLY A 264 2.92 5.33 -7.71
C GLY A 264 4.28 5.87 -8.13
N LEU A 265 5.32 5.68 -7.31
CA LEU A 265 6.68 6.11 -7.60
C LEU A 265 7.35 5.16 -8.61
N ASP A 266 8.24 5.72 -9.42
CA ASP A 266 9.06 4.91 -10.33
C ASP A 266 10.08 4.10 -9.52
N LYS A 267 10.20 2.80 -9.82
CA LYS A 267 11.19 1.92 -9.17
C LYS A 267 12.63 2.40 -9.31
N ASN A 268 12.93 3.17 -10.36
CA ASN A 268 14.26 3.71 -10.62
C ASN A 268 14.46 5.08 -9.94
N ASP A 269 13.43 5.65 -9.30
CA ASP A 269 13.60 6.85 -8.49
C ASP A 269 14.42 6.47 -7.24
N PRO A 270 15.65 6.99 -7.09
CA PRO A 270 16.49 6.68 -5.93
C PRO A 270 15.86 7.11 -4.60
N GLU A 271 14.83 7.96 -4.64
CA GLU A 271 14.12 8.47 -3.46
C GLU A 271 12.83 7.70 -3.15
N ALA A 272 12.45 6.69 -3.92
CA ALA A 272 11.16 5.99 -3.77
C ALA A 272 10.93 5.46 -2.33
N TYR A 273 11.95 4.81 -1.77
CA TYR A 273 11.91 4.30 -0.40
C TYR A 273 11.99 5.40 0.66
N ARG A 274 12.62 6.53 0.36
CA ARG A 274 12.63 7.70 1.26
C ARG A 274 11.26 8.35 1.33
N PHE A 275 10.51 8.40 0.23
CA PHE A 275 9.12 8.83 0.25
C PHE A 275 8.21 7.86 1.00
N LEU A 276 8.39 6.54 0.82
CA LEU A 276 7.68 5.56 1.65
C LEU A 276 7.94 5.77 3.14
N ALA A 277 9.20 5.96 3.52
CA ALA A 277 9.58 6.27 4.90
C ALA A 277 8.86 7.53 5.42
N ILE A 278 8.80 8.60 4.62
CA ILE A 278 8.06 9.81 5.00
C ILE A 278 6.57 9.52 5.21
N GLU A 279 5.93 8.75 4.32
CA GLU A 279 4.51 8.40 4.45
C GLU A 279 4.25 7.62 5.75
N LEU A 280 5.14 6.69 6.10
CA LEU A 280 5.05 5.96 7.36
C LEU A 280 5.21 6.86 8.60
N ILE A 281 6.04 7.90 8.53
CA ILE A 281 6.29 8.83 9.64
C ILE A 281 5.14 9.85 9.77
N VAL A 282 4.76 10.51 8.68
CA VAL A 282 3.80 11.61 8.66
C VAL A 282 2.37 11.14 8.93
N HIS A 283 2.05 9.89 8.58
CA HIS A 283 0.72 9.33 8.78
C HIS A 283 0.61 8.44 10.03
N SER A 284 1.61 8.42 10.92
CA SER A 284 1.53 7.70 12.19
C SER A 284 1.68 8.62 13.40
N HIS A 285 1.11 8.19 14.52
CA HIS A 285 1.28 8.81 15.84
C HIS A 285 2.40 8.14 16.63
N LEU A 286 2.93 7.01 16.14
CA LEU A 286 3.99 6.23 16.76
C LEU A 286 4.69 5.44 15.65
N LEU A 287 6.02 5.49 15.62
CA LEU A 287 6.85 4.61 14.81
C LEU A 287 7.49 3.54 15.70
N ILE A 288 7.29 2.26 15.37
CA ILE A 288 8.08 1.16 15.92
C ILE A 288 9.30 0.93 15.03
N SER A 289 10.51 1.10 15.57
CA SER A 289 11.76 0.87 14.85
C SER A 289 12.44 -0.41 15.33
N VAL A 290 12.59 -1.40 14.45
CA VAL A 290 13.27 -2.67 14.75
C VAL A 290 14.60 -2.71 14.01
N TRP A 291 15.67 -2.27 14.67
CA TRP A 291 16.93 -1.91 14.03
C TRP A 291 18.14 -2.14 14.94
N ASP A 292 19.33 -2.29 14.33
CA ASP A 292 20.58 -2.67 14.99
C ASP A 292 21.40 -1.51 15.59
N GLY A 293 20.87 -0.29 15.58
CA GLY A 293 21.56 0.88 16.11
C GLY A 293 22.73 1.37 15.26
N LYS A 294 23.02 0.75 14.11
CA LYS A 294 24.14 1.11 13.24
C LYS A 294 23.70 1.88 12.00
N ASP A 295 24.45 2.94 11.68
CA ASP A 295 24.20 3.78 10.52
C ASP A 295 23.91 2.95 9.26
N GLY A 296 22.83 3.31 8.59
CA GLY A 296 22.40 2.68 7.36
C GLY A 296 23.29 3.07 6.19
N LYS A 297 23.63 2.09 5.34
CA LYS A 297 24.28 2.36 4.05
C LYS A 297 23.30 2.81 2.97
N PHE A 298 22.01 2.62 3.18
CA PHE A 298 20.96 2.81 2.18
C PHE A 298 19.97 3.88 2.61
N ASN A 299 19.71 4.79 1.68
CA ASN A 299 18.64 5.77 1.74
C ASN A 299 17.27 5.06 1.78
N GLY A 300 16.38 5.49 2.67
CA GLY A 300 15.04 4.93 2.86
C GLY A 300 14.96 3.61 3.63
N GLY A 301 16.08 3.16 4.24
CA GLY A 301 16.09 1.99 5.12
C GLY A 301 15.64 2.29 6.55
N ALA A 302 15.72 1.28 7.43
CA ALA A 302 15.30 1.39 8.84
C ALA A 302 16.02 2.52 9.60
N PHE A 303 17.35 2.64 9.43
CA PHE A 303 18.10 3.76 9.98
C PHE A 303 17.60 5.11 9.47
N ASP A 304 17.48 5.27 8.15
CA ASP A 304 17.11 6.53 7.52
C ASP A 304 15.70 6.98 7.93
N THR A 305 14.78 6.02 8.05
CA THR A 305 13.41 6.23 8.52
C THR A 305 13.41 6.65 10.00
N THR A 306 14.17 5.95 10.84
CA THR A 306 14.29 6.25 12.27
C THR A 306 14.91 7.63 12.50
N ASP A 307 15.98 7.95 11.76
CA ASP A 307 16.67 9.23 11.79
C ASP A 307 15.73 10.38 11.38
N MET A 308 14.95 10.20 10.30
CA MET A 308 13.96 11.20 9.88
C MET A 308 12.82 11.39 10.88
N ALA A 309 12.41 10.33 11.59
CA ALA A 309 11.40 10.45 12.65
C ALA A 309 11.96 11.25 13.84
N LEU A 310 13.20 10.99 14.25
CA LEU A 310 13.83 11.64 15.41
C LEU A 310 14.35 13.06 15.14
N HIS A 311 14.73 13.37 13.91
CA HIS A 311 15.40 14.64 13.58
C HIS A 311 14.64 15.48 12.55
N GLY A 312 13.48 14.98 12.11
CA GLY A 312 12.65 15.59 11.08
C GLY A 312 13.03 15.19 9.66
N ILE A 313 12.08 15.39 8.74
CA ILE A 313 12.26 15.05 7.32
C ILE A 313 13.44 15.81 6.72
N ARG A 314 14.30 15.10 5.98
CA ARG A 314 15.51 15.70 5.39
C ARG A 314 15.20 16.87 4.43
N PRO A 315 15.98 17.97 4.48
CA PRO A 315 15.68 19.17 3.70
C PRO A 315 15.65 18.98 2.17
N ASP A 316 16.41 18.02 1.65
CA ASP A 316 16.43 17.67 0.22
C ASP A 316 15.10 17.05 -0.24
N LEU A 317 14.38 16.35 0.66
CA LEU A 317 13.08 15.76 0.38
C LEU A 317 11.93 16.75 0.53
N LYS A 318 12.02 17.70 1.49
CA LYS A 318 10.94 18.69 1.77
C LYS A 318 10.51 19.50 0.55
N LYS A 319 11.39 19.70 -0.44
CA LYS A 319 11.07 20.43 -1.68
C LYS A 319 10.21 19.65 -2.66
N ARG A 320 10.34 18.32 -2.67
CA ARG A 320 9.53 17.40 -3.49
C ARG A 320 8.28 16.97 -2.73
N PHE A 321 8.37 16.90 -1.40
CA PHE A 321 7.29 16.63 -0.47
C PHE A 321 6.54 17.91 -0.10
N SER A 322 5.89 18.56 -1.07
CA SER A 322 4.89 19.57 -0.72
C SER A 322 3.68 18.82 -0.19
N ILE A 323 3.56 18.72 1.14
CA ILE A 323 2.44 18.02 1.75
C ILE A 323 1.14 18.61 1.18
N ARG A 324 0.38 17.81 0.43
CA ARG A 324 -0.99 18.15 0.01
C ARG A 324 -1.90 17.99 1.21
N PHE A 325 -1.67 18.75 2.28
CA PHE A 325 -2.76 19.09 3.20
C PHE A 325 -3.61 20.14 2.51
N THR A 326 -4.41 19.72 1.53
CA THR A 326 -5.58 20.51 1.12
C THR A 326 -6.64 20.29 2.19
N THR A 327 -6.47 20.94 3.35
CA THR A 327 -7.65 21.31 4.12
C THR A 327 -8.32 22.41 3.30
N ASN A 328 -9.62 22.29 3.04
CA ASN A 328 -10.43 23.33 2.39
C ASN A 328 -10.61 24.59 3.27
N CYS A 329 -9.67 24.88 4.18
CA CYS A 329 -9.69 26.05 5.03
C CYS A 329 -8.49 26.93 4.68
N GLU A 330 -8.77 28.08 4.06
CA GLU A 330 -7.81 29.16 3.77
C GLU A 330 -7.23 29.85 5.02
N SER A 331 -7.16 29.20 6.17
CA SER A 331 -6.66 29.79 7.41
C SER A 331 -5.52 28.95 7.97
N GLU A 332 -4.31 29.50 7.84
CA GLU A 332 -3.06 29.10 8.49
C GLU A 332 -2.59 27.67 8.18
N ARG A 333 -1.40 27.57 7.57
CA ARG A 333 -0.66 26.31 7.47
C ARG A 333 -0.41 25.78 8.87
N VAL A 334 -1.24 24.87 9.34
CA VAL A 334 -0.95 24.14 10.56
C VAL A 334 0.14 23.12 10.19
N SER A 335 1.36 23.43 10.59
CA SER A 335 2.58 22.65 10.38
C SER A 335 2.63 21.49 11.38
N TYR A 336 1.59 20.64 11.38
CA TYR A 336 1.71 19.32 12.00
C TYR A 336 2.70 18.50 11.15
N PHE A 337 3.61 17.76 11.78
CA PHE A 337 4.57 16.83 11.18
C PHE A 337 5.86 17.43 10.60
N ASP A 338 6.23 18.66 10.97
CA ASP A 338 7.51 19.27 10.59
C ASP A 338 8.58 19.17 11.68
N MET A 339 8.22 18.70 12.88
CA MET A 339 9.09 18.70 14.06
C MET A 339 9.38 17.27 14.57
N PRO A 340 10.59 17.01 15.10
CA PRO A 340 10.99 15.76 15.77
C PRO A 340 9.99 15.15 16.76
N ASP A 341 9.14 15.99 17.37
CA ASP A 341 8.25 15.60 18.46
C ASP A 341 6.87 15.11 17.97
N ASP A 342 6.63 15.14 16.65
CA ASP A 342 5.32 14.82 16.06
C ASP A 342 5.07 13.31 15.88
N CYS A 343 6.14 12.50 15.79
CA CYS A 343 6.08 11.05 15.65
C CYS A 343 7.10 10.38 16.59
N PRO A 344 6.71 10.02 17.82
CA PRO A 344 7.61 9.33 18.72
C PRO A 344 8.07 7.98 18.19
N VAL A 345 9.27 7.56 18.59
CA VAL A 345 9.89 6.31 18.14
C VAL A 345 10.04 5.34 19.30
N TYR A 346 9.39 4.17 19.21
CA TYR A 346 9.67 3.03 20.08
C TYR A 346 10.70 2.12 19.39
N TRP A 347 11.92 2.10 19.90
CA TRP A 347 13.00 1.29 19.34
C TRP A 347 13.06 -0.07 20.01
N ILE A 348 13.29 -1.10 19.20
CA ILE A 348 13.54 -2.48 19.61
C ILE A 348 14.86 -2.90 18.96
N GLU A 349 15.88 -3.15 19.78
CA GLU A 349 17.19 -3.56 19.30
C GLU A 349 17.13 -4.97 18.70
N CYS A 350 17.62 -5.11 17.48
CA CYS A 350 17.84 -6.41 16.86
C CYS A 350 19.19 -6.45 16.14
N ASN A 351 19.80 -7.62 15.99
CA ASN A 351 21.02 -7.76 15.17
C ASN A 351 20.73 -8.57 13.91
N ARG A 352 21.53 -8.38 12.86
CA ARG A 352 21.46 -9.18 11.61
C ARG A 352 22.36 -10.43 11.66
N GLU A 353 23.42 -10.38 12.46
CA GLU A 353 24.37 -11.50 12.59
C GLU A 353 23.81 -12.61 13.50
N ARG A 354 23.93 -13.87 13.05
CA ARG A 354 23.71 -15.05 13.90
C ARG A 354 24.85 -15.13 14.92
N SER A 355 24.63 -14.69 16.15
CA SER A 355 25.69 -14.61 17.13
C SER A 355 26.08 -16.02 17.62
N SER A 356 27.33 -16.41 17.37
CA SER A 356 27.97 -17.55 18.06
C SER A 356 28.33 -17.14 19.50
N GLY A 357 27.33 -16.87 20.34
CA GLY A 357 27.50 -16.70 21.79
C GLY A 357 27.68 -15.27 22.33
N ILE A 358 27.21 -14.22 21.63
CA ILE A 358 27.15 -12.85 22.18
C ILE A 358 25.78 -12.64 22.86
N LYS A 359 25.79 -12.07 24.08
CA LYS A 359 24.61 -11.76 24.90
C LYS A 359 23.58 -10.94 24.10
N LYS A 360 22.32 -11.38 24.13
CA LYS A 360 21.14 -10.60 23.72
C LYS A 360 21.03 -9.40 24.67
N SER A 361 21.43 -8.20 24.25
CA SER A 361 21.11 -7.00 25.02
C SER A 361 19.61 -6.73 24.95
N GLY A 362 18.97 -6.93 23.79
CA GLY A 362 17.50 -6.92 23.64
C GLY A 362 16.88 -5.69 24.27
N ILE A 363 17.54 -4.54 24.08
CA ILE A 363 17.10 -3.29 24.69
C ILE A 363 15.94 -2.77 23.85
N SER A 364 14.90 -2.32 24.54
CA SER A 364 13.75 -1.67 23.91
C SER A 364 13.34 -0.46 24.74
N GLY A 365 12.78 0.55 24.08
CA GLY A 365 12.33 1.75 24.73
C GLY A 365 12.12 2.91 23.76
N PHE A 366 11.58 4.01 24.28
CA PHE A 366 11.40 5.22 23.48
C PHE A 366 12.73 5.92 23.24
N LEU A 367 12.99 6.27 21.99
CA LEU A 367 14.07 7.17 21.63
C LEU A 367 13.58 8.61 21.74
N LEU A 368 14.38 9.44 22.41
CA LEU A 368 14.14 10.88 22.54
C LEU A 368 15.09 11.63 21.60
N PRO A 369 14.63 12.67 20.89
CA PRO A 369 15.52 13.56 20.15
C PRO A 369 16.57 14.20 21.08
N ASP A 370 17.76 14.50 20.55
CA ASP A 370 18.86 15.14 21.31
C ASP A 370 18.44 16.46 22.01
N SER A 371 17.42 17.15 21.50
CA SER A 371 16.82 18.37 22.07
C SER A 371 16.05 18.14 23.38
N VAL A 372 15.67 16.90 23.68
CA VAL A 372 14.88 16.49 24.86
C VAL A 372 15.77 15.93 25.99
N SER A 373 17.10 15.98 25.82
CA SER A 373 18.18 15.41 26.68
C SER A 373 18.23 15.86 28.16
N GLY A 374 17.17 16.47 28.70
CA GLY A 374 17.02 16.76 30.12
C GLY A 374 16.22 15.71 30.92
N TYR A 375 15.91 14.54 30.36
CA TYR A 375 15.15 13.48 31.05
C TYR A 375 16.02 12.21 31.22
N GLU A 376 16.49 11.95 32.44
CA GLU A 376 17.27 10.75 32.83
C GLU A 376 16.35 9.70 33.47
N GLY A 377 15.32 9.24 32.76
CA GLY A 377 14.40 8.19 33.25
C GLY A 377 14.01 7.22 32.14
N GLU A 378 13.99 5.91 32.45
CA GLU A 378 13.36 4.88 31.60
C GLU A 378 11.86 5.18 31.51
N MET A 379 11.38 5.63 30.34
CA MET A 379 9.94 5.80 30.11
C MET A 379 9.35 4.46 29.67
N ASP A 380 8.73 3.77 30.63
CA ASP A 380 8.06 2.48 30.39
C ASP A 380 6.66 2.64 29.78
N ASN A 381 6.10 3.85 29.75
CA ASN A 381 4.73 4.12 29.32
C ASN A 381 4.63 5.14 28.19
N ILE A 382 3.95 4.77 27.12
CA ILE A 382 3.68 5.60 25.93
C ILE A 382 2.97 6.92 26.25
N PHE A 383 2.11 6.95 27.27
CA PHE A 383 1.41 8.18 27.68
C PHE A 383 2.29 9.14 28.45
N GLU A 384 3.26 8.66 29.21
CA GLU A 384 4.24 9.54 29.87
C GLU A 384 5.03 10.30 28.81
N MET A 385 5.41 9.64 27.72
CA MET A 385 6.07 10.31 26.60
C MET A 385 5.17 11.36 25.92
N PHE A 386 3.90 11.06 25.61
CA PHE A 386 2.99 12.07 25.03
C PHE A 386 2.76 13.27 25.95
N ILE A 387 2.70 13.04 27.27
CA ILE A 387 2.45 14.09 28.28
C ILE A 387 3.72 14.94 28.51
N TYR A 388 4.89 14.32 28.61
CA TYR A 388 6.15 15.02 28.96
C TYR A 388 6.93 15.53 27.74
N GLY A 389 6.81 14.90 26.57
CA GLY A 389 7.44 15.35 25.31
C GLY A 389 6.86 16.66 24.79
N GLY A 390 5.54 16.88 24.94
CA GLY A 390 4.87 18.11 24.47
C GLY A 390 5.05 19.34 25.39
N SER A 391 5.66 19.20 26.57
CA SER A 391 5.52 20.19 27.65
C SER A 391 6.64 21.25 27.75
N LYS A 392 7.63 21.32 26.84
CA LYS A 392 8.74 22.30 26.96
C LYS A 392 8.80 23.46 25.97
N HIS A 393 7.86 23.59 25.02
CA HIS A 393 7.91 24.70 24.04
C HIS A 393 6.94 25.88 24.26
N ARG A 394 6.30 26.00 25.42
CA ARG A 394 5.50 27.20 25.75
C ARG A 394 5.71 27.72 27.17
N ALA A 395 6.92 28.16 27.50
CA ALA A 395 7.15 29.07 28.63
C ALA A 395 8.54 29.73 28.59
N SER A 396 8.79 30.60 27.60
CA SER A 396 9.81 31.65 27.77
C SER A 396 9.61 32.77 26.74
N SER A 397 8.71 33.70 27.06
CA SER A 397 8.76 35.06 26.54
C SER A 397 8.22 36.00 27.62
N GLU A 398 9.13 36.45 28.49
CA GLU A 398 9.11 37.79 29.08
C GLU A 398 10.37 38.53 28.64
#